data_AF-A0A845UKI8-F1
#
_entry.id   AF-A0A845UKI8-F1
#
_cell.length_a   1.000
_cell.length_b   1.000
_cell.length_c   1.000
_cell.angle_alpha   90.00
_cell.angle_beta   90.00
_cell.angle_gamma   90.00
#
_symmetry.space_group_name_H-M   'P 1'
#
loop_
_entity.id
_entity.type
_entity.pdbx_description
1 polymer ?
#
loop_
_entity_poly.entity_id
_entity_poly.type
_entity_poly.pdbx_seq_one_letter_code
_entity_poly.pdbx_strand_id
1 'polypeptide(L)'
;MPNENLVVIAAMARKGGSGKTTLSRALISAAIAAGRRVMLIDTDSTRVLGAWHARAETGGLSSPLLCSVTVESVAGVEDQINQVYMAGTADFIFIDTAGVGAEWSDGIAVLADHIVTPVMLSTSDFDVGAQTSDWFEKLKSRVDDPSSLPRHHVVLNMVDPKTTRADAALIEEALTRFPVIETVMMRRNTYKEMDQKGLLHALALEKQSDPNPLMRPHVRHVVEALEEATDILNNILAA
;
A
#
# COMPACT_ATOMS: atom_id res chain seq x y z
N MET A 1 20.61 4.70 -15.53
CA MET A 1 21.62 3.84 -14.86
C MET A 1 20.86 2.96 -13.90
N PRO A 2 21.26 1.69 -13.72
CA PRO A 2 20.61 0.79 -12.77
C PRO A 2 20.43 1.43 -11.39
N ASN A 3 19.24 1.30 -10.79
CA ASN A 3 18.98 1.78 -9.44
C ASN A 3 19.05 0.62 -8.44
N GLU A 4 20.23 0.44 -7.85
CA GLU A 4 20.49 -0.56 -6.79
C GLU A 4 19.68 -0.32 -5.50
N ASN A 5 19.05 0.85 -5.36
CA ASN A 5 18.21 1.20 -4.21
C ASN A 5 16.71 1.17 -4.54
N LEU A 6 16.32 0.56 -5.66
CA LEU A 6 14.91 0.37 -6.01
C LEU A 6 14.27 -0.58 -5.00
N VAL A 7 13.11 -0.19 -4.46
CA VAL A 7 12.34 -1.04 -3.54
C VAL A 7 10.97 -1.38 -4.14
N VAL A 8 10.64 -2.66 -4.17
CA VAL A 8 9.38 -3.21 -4.68
C VAL A 8 8.49 -3.64 -3.51
N ILE A 9 7.33 -2.98 -3.39
CA ILE A 9 6.34 -3.24 -2.34
C ILE A 9 5.06 -3.78 -2.98
N ALA A 10 4.69 -5.01 -2.66
CA ALA A 10 3.46 -5.63 -3.14
C ALA A 10 2.38 -5.60 -2.05
N ALA A 11 1.25 -4.97 -2.35
CA ALA A 11 0.08 -5.01 -1.48
C ALA A 11 -0.75 -6.26 -1.82
N MET A 12 -0.94 -7.15 -0.84
CA MET A 12 -1.58 -8.46 -1.08
C MET A 12 -2.62 -8.78 -0.01
N ALA A 13 -3.81 -9.21 -0.43
CA ALA A 13 -4.85 -9.71 0.46
C ALA A 13 -5.80 -10.68 -0.27
N ARG A 14 -6.16 -11.78 0.41
CA ARG A 14 -7.13 -12.76 -0.11
C ARG A 14 -8.58 -12.30 -0.03
N LYS A 15 -8.90 -11.35 0.86
CA LYS A 15 -10.25 -10.80 1.02
C LYS A 15 -10.43 -9.57 0.15
N GLY A 16 -11.46 -9.56 -0.69
CA GLY A 16 -11.95 -8.33 -1.32
C GLY A 16 -12.40 -7.31 -0.26
N GLY A 17 -12.10 -6.04 -0.46
CA GLY A 17 -12.48 -4.98 0.48
C GLY A 17 -11.61 -4.86 1.73
N SER A 18 -10.52 -5.63 1.85
CA SER A 18 -9.51 -5.52 2.93
C SER A 18 -8.80 -4.16 3.02
N GLY A 19 -8.93 -3.32 1.98
CA GLY A 19 -8.33 -1.98 1.89
C GLY A 19 -6.93 -1.95 1.28
N LYS A 20 -6.50 -3.02 0.60
CA LYS A 20 -5.26 -3.13 -0.19
C LYS A 20 -4.99 -1.91 -1.08
N THR A 21 -5.91 -1.60 -1.99
CA THR A 21 -5.82 -0.44 -2.88
C THR A 21 -5.75 0.90 -2.12
N THR A 22 -6.48 1.03 -1.01
CA THR A 22 -6.45 2.23 -0.17
C THR A 22 -5.08 2.39 0.50
N LEU A 23 -4.53 1.31 1.05
CA LEU A 23 -3.20 1.28 1.63
C LEU A 23 -2.15 1.63 0.57
N SER A 24 -2.20 1.02 -0.62
CA SER A 24 -1.27 1.34 -1.73
C SER A 24 -1.27 2.83 -2.05
N ARG A 25 -2.44 3.46 -2.20
CA ARG A 25 -2.54 4.91 -2.49
C ARG A 25 -2.00 5.78 -1.35
N ALA A 26 -2.18 5.35 -0.10
CA ALA A 26 -1.65 6.05 1.06
C ALA A 26 -0.12 5.98 1.09
N LEU A 27 0.47 4.80 0.88
CA LEU A 27 1.94 4.61 0.82
C LEU A 27 2.56 5.34 -0.37
N ILE A 28 1.92 5.33 -1.54
CA ILE A 28 2.32 6.13 -2.70
C ILE A 28 2.30 7.63 -2.34
N SER A 29 1.25 8.09 -1.65
CA SER A 29 1.16 9.49 -1.22
C SER A 29 2.30 9.87 -0.27
N ALA A 30 2.69 8.98 0.65
CA ALA A 30 3.81 9.17 1.56
C ALA A 30 5.16 9.21 0.82
N ALA A 31 5.41 8.26 -0.08
CA ALA A 31 6.63 8.23 -0.88
C ALA A 31 6.80 9.50 -1.75
N ILE A 32 5.73 9.93 -2.42
CA ILE A 32 5.75 11.16 -3.23
C ILE A 32 5.94 12.40 -2.34
N ALA A 33 5.29 12.46 -1.17
CA ALA A 33 5.49 13.56 -0.23
C ALA A 33 6.94 13.67 0.26
N ALA A 34 7.65 12.55 0.35
CA ALA A 34 9.08 12.48 0.62
C ALA A 34 9.97 12.76 -0.62
N GLY A 35 9.39 13.19 -1.74
CA GLY A 35 10.12 13.52 -2.97
C GLY A 35 10.64 12.31 -3.74
N ARG A 36 10.10 11.12 -3.49
CA ARG A 36 10.55 9.86 -4.12
C ARG A 36 9.80 9.63 -5.42
N ARG A 37 10.47 9.06 -6.41
CA ARG A 37 9.88 8.66 -7.69
C ARG A 37 9.19 7.32 -7.52
N VAL A 38 7.96 7.21 -7.99
CA VAL A 38 7.11 6.04 -7.78
C VAL A 38 6.59 5.52 -9.11
N MET A 39 6.77 4.22 -9.32
CA MET A 39 6.06 3.47 -10.34
C MET A 39 4.96 2.64 -9.70
N LEU A 40 3.73 2.82 -10.16
CA LEU A 40 2.59 2.00 -9.80
C LEU A 40 2.37 0.93 -10.87
N ILE A 41 2.35 -0.33 -10.46
CA ILE A 41 1.97 -1.47 -11.30
C ILE A 41 0.60 -1.98 -10.83
N ASP A 42 -0.43 -1.72 -11.62
CA ASP A 42 -1.78 -2.25 -11.39
C ASP A 42 -1.92 -3.58 -12.13
N THR A 43 -2.12 -4.67 -11.37
CA THR A 43 -2.36 -6.00 -11.96
C THR A 43 -3.84 -6.41 -11.93
N ASP A 44 -4.69 -5.54 -11.40
CA ASP A 44 -6.14 -5.76 -11.35
C ASP A 44 -6.77 -5.39 -12.71
N SER A 45 -7.50 -6.32 -13.30
CA SER A 45 -8.19 -6.11 -14.58
C SER A 45 -9.28 -5.03 -14.50
N THR A 46 -9.73 -4.66 -13.30
CA THR A 46 -10.65 -3.54 -13.08
C THR A 46 -9.98 -2.17 -13.21
N ARG A 47 -8.63 -2.10 -13.20
CA ARG A 47 -7.82 -0.89 -13.40
C ARG A 47 -8.15 0.25 -12.46
N VAL A 48 -8.57 -0.08 -11.23
CA VAL A 48 -9.05 0.89 -10.24
C VAL A 48 -7.95 1.87 -9.81
N LEU A 49 -6.68 1.47 -9.81
CA LEU A 49 -5.59 2.38 -9.49
C LEU A 49 -5.19 3.22 -10.70
N GLY A 50 -5.15 2.63 -11.89
CA GLY A 50 -4.92 3.38 -13.12
C GLY A 50 -5.97 4.50 -13.31
N ALA A 51 -7.25 4.18 -13.10
CA ALA A 51 -8.33 5.16 -13.17
C ALA A 51 -8.22 6.25 -12.08
N TRP A 52 -7.74 5.89 -10.88
CA TRP A 52 -7.46 6.87 -9.83
C TRP A 52 -6.32 7.82 -10.22
N HIS A 53 -5.23 7.29 -10.76
CA HIS A 53 -4.10 8.12 -11.20
C HIS A 53 -4.54 9.12 -12.29
N ALA A 54 -5.27 8.67 -13.31
CA ALA A 54 -5.79 9.54 -14.36
C ALA A 54 -6.73 10.64 -13.84
N ARG A 55 -7.57 10.33 -12.84
CA ARG A 55 -8.40 11.35 -12.15
C ARG A 55 -7.53 12.37 -11.41
N ALA A 56 -6.49 11.90 -10.71
CA ALA A 56 -5.55 12.77 -10.01
C ALA A 56 -4.82 13.71 -10.98
N GLU A 57 -4.38 13.22 -12.13
CA GLU A 57 -3.74 14.04 -13.16
C GLU A 57 -4.71 15.10 -13.70
N THR A 58 -5.92 14.69 -14.08
CA THR A 58 -6.96 15.59 -14.60
C THR A 58 -7.33 16.67 -13.57
N GLY A 59 -7.37 16.31 -12.29
CA GLY A 59 -7.69 17.20 -11.18
C GLY A 59 -6.51 18.08 -10.73
N GLY A 60 -5.31 17.91 -11.27
CA GLY A 60 -4.11 18.62 -10.79
C GLY A 60 -3.66 18.19 -9.38
N LEU A 61 -4.08 17.00 -8.94
CA LEU A 61 -3.80 16.42 -7.62
C LEU A 61 -2.93 15.15 -7.71
N SER A 62 -2.23 14.98 -8.84
CA SER A 62 -1.15 13.99 -9.02
C SER A 62 0.23 14.66 -8.84
N SER A 63 1.30 13.95 -9.16
CA SER A 63 2.68 14.43 -9.12
C SER A 63 3.45 13.95 -10.35
N PRO A 64 4.39 14.75 -10.90
CA PRO A 64 5.26 14.29 -11.99
C PRO A 64 6.21 13.16 -11.57
N LEU A 65 6.32 12.90 -10.26
CA LEU A 65 7.11 11.79 -9.72
C LEU A 65 6.34 10.46 -9.71
N LEU A 66 5.04 10.47 -10.02
CA LEU A 66 4.19 9.28 -10.08
C LEU A 66 3.96 8.85 -11.52
N CYS A 67 4.27 7.60 -11.82
CA CYS A 67 3.92 6.94 -13.07
C CYS A 67 3.07 5.70 -12.77
N SER A 68 2.22 5.30 -13.72
CA SER A 68 1.40 4.10 -13.57
C SER A 68 1.37 3.28 -14.85
N VAL A 69 1.37 1.96 -14.71
CA VAL A 69 1.16 1.01 -15.80
C VAL A 69 0.22 -0.11 -15.35
N THR A 70 -0.57 -0.62 -16.29
CA THR A 70 -1.39 -1.83 -16.07
C THR A 70 -0.72 -3.01 -16.73
N VAL A 71 -0.60 -4.11 -15.99
CA VAL A 71 0.07 -5.32 -16.45
C VAL A 71 -0.78 -6.54 -16.16
N GLU A 72 -0.99 -7.39 -17.17
CA GLU A 72 -1.90 -8.54 -17.12
C GLU A 72 -1.16 -9.90 -17.10
N SER A 73 0.14 -9.93 -16.78
CA SER A 73 0.90 -11.16 -16.49
C SER A 73 2.05 -10.95 -15.51
N VAL A 74 2.46 -12.00 -14.78
CA VAL A 74 3.65 -11.96 -13.89
C VAL A 74 4.93 -11.62 -14.66
N ALA A 75 5.13 -12.21 -15.84
CA ALA A 75 6.27 -11.90 -16.70
C ALA A 75 6.31 -10.41 -17.10
N GLY A 76 5.14 -9.82 -17.38
CA GLY A 76 5.07 -8.39 -17.66
C GLY A 76 5.43 -7.52 -16.44
N VAL A 77 5.14 -7.99 -15.22
CA VAL A 77 5.50 -7.27 -13.99
C VAL A 77 7.02 -7.32 -13.81
N GLU A 78 7.63 -8.49 -14.00
CA GLU A 78 9.08 -8.67 -13.99
C GLU A 78 9.77 -7.79 -15.05
N ASP A 79 9.28 -7.79 -16.29
CA ASP A 79 9.79 -6.94 -17.37
C ASP A 79 9.73 -5.45 -16.99
N GLN A 80 8.62 -5.02 -16.39
CA GLN A 80 8.43 -3.64 -15.96
C GLN A 80 9.38 -3.26 -14.81
N ILE A 81 9.57 -4.14 -13.82
CA ILE A 81 10.53 -3.94 -12.73
C ILE A 81 11.93 -3.81 -13.30
N ASN A 82 12.34 -4.72 -14.18
CA ASN A 82 13.65 -4.70 -14.83
C ASN A 82 13.87 -3.42 -15.66
N GLN A 83 12.86 -2.96 -16.39
CA GLN A 83 12.93 -1.72 -17.15
C GLN A 83 13.15 -0.52 -16.23
N VAL A 84 12.38 -0.41 -15.15
CA VAL A 84 12.49 0.67 -14.16
C VAL A 84 13.84 0.65 -13.47
N TYR A 85 14.30 -0.53 -13.09
CA TYR A 85 15.62 -0.76 -12.50
C TYR A 85 16.72 -0.24 -13.44
N MET A 86 16.82 -0.78 -14.66
CA MET A 86 17.90 -0.45 -15.61
C MET A 86 17.90 1.04 -16.01
N ALA A 87 16.71 1.61 -16.21
CA ALA A 87 16.56 3.02 -16.53
C ALA A 87 16.86 3.91 -15.33
N GLY A 88 16.64 3.41 -14.11
CA GLY A 88 16.75 4.14 -12.86
C GLY A 88 15.68 5.22 -12.72
N THR A 89 14.45 4.92 -13.16
CA THR A 89 13.35 5.90 -13.28
C THR A 89 12.47 6.03 -12.04
N ALA A 90 12.49 5.04 -11.14
CA ALA A 90 11.77 5.09 -9.88
C ALA A 90 12.67 4.70 -8.70
N ASP A 91 12.28 5.14 -7.51
CA ASP A 91 12.86 4.74 -6.23
C ASP A 91 11.99 3.67 -5.55
N PHE A 92 10.68 3.69 -5.82
CA PHE A 92 9.72 2.69 -5.37
C PHE A 92 8.87 2.15 -6.50
N ILE A 93 8.58 0.85 -6.45
CA ILE A 93 7.51 0.21 -7.20
C ILE A 93 6.45 -0.25 -6.21
N PHE A 94 5.19 0.18 -6.42
CA PHE A 94 4.05 -0.38 -5.70
C PHE A 94 3.25 -1.28 -6.64
N ILE A 95 3.10 -2.55 -6.27
CA ILE A 95 2.30 -3.53 -7.00
C ILE A 95 0.96 -3.67 -6.27
N ASP A 96 -0.14 -3.32 -6.93
CA ASP A 96 -1.48 -3.63 -6.42
C ASP A 96 -2.00 -4.90 -7.08
N THR A 97 -2.19 -5.95 -6.28
CA THR A 97 -2.62 -7.26 -6.80
C THR A 97 -4.14 -7.33 -6.95
N ALA A 98 -4.65 -8.04 -7.93
CA ALA A 98 -6.08 -8.37 -7.97
C ALA A 98 -6.51 -9.15 -6.71
N GLY A 99 -7.78 -9.01 -6.33
CA GLY A 99 -8.39 -9.84 -5.29
C GLY A 99 -8.59 -11.28 -5.79
N VAL A 100 -7.87 -12.23 -5.18
CA VAL A 100 -8.05 -13.69 -5.23
C VAL A 100 -7.50 -14.45 -6.46
N GLY A 101 -6.46 -15.25 -6.19
CA GLY A 101 -5.96 -16.34 -7.04
C GLY A 101 -4.52 -16.72 -6.62
N ALA A 102 -4.29 -17.97 -6.22
CA ALA A 102 -2.97 -18.44 -5.74
C ALA A 102 -1.87 -18.43 -6.82
N GLU A 103 -2.26 -18.42 -8.10
CA GLU A 103 -1.32 -18.54 -9.22
C GLU A 103 -0.50 -17.27 -9.44
N TRP A 104 -1.07 -16.09 -9.23
CA TRP A 104 -0.35 -14.83 -9.34
C TRP A 104 0.40 -14.46 -8.08
N SER A 105 -0.09 -14.90 -6.92
CA SER A 105 0.48 -14.50 -5.64
C SER A 105 1.91 -15.00 -5.45
N ASP A 106 2.23 -16.23 -5.90
CA ASP A 106 3.58 -16.79 -5.77
C ASP A 106 4.58 -16.01 -6.65
N GLY A 107 4.20 -15.76 -7.92
CA GLY A 107 5.04 -15.06 -8.88
C GLY A 107 5.29 -13.59 -8.52
N ILE A 108 4.26 -12.87 -8.04
CA ILE A 108 4.43 -11.49 -7.59
C ILE A 108 5.24 -11.40 -6.29
N ALA A 109 5.06 -12.35 -5.37
CA ALA A 109 5.80 -12.37 -4.11
C ALA A 109 7.31 -12.48 -4.33
N VAL A 110 7.76 -13.36 -5.22
CA VAL A 110 9.20 -13.52 -5.48
C VAL A 110 9.83 -12.32 -6.19
N LEU A 111 9.03 -11.40 -6.73
CA LEU A 111 9.50 -10.15 -7.37
C LEU A 111 9.54 -8.96 -6.40
N ALA A 112 9.00 -9.10 -5.19
CA ALA A 112 8.89 -8.02 -4.22
C ALA A 112 10.01 -8.10 -3.16
N ASP A 113 10.41 -6.96 -2.63
CA ASP A 113 11.24 -6.87 -1.42
C ASP A 113 10.36 -6.93 -0.16
N HIS A 114 9.15 -6.39 -0.27
CA HIS A 114 8.19 -6.33 0.82
C HIS A 114 6.78 -6.74 0.36
N ILE A 115 6.14 -7.60 1.14
CA ILE A 115 4.70 -7.86 1.03
C ILE A 115 4.01 -7.15 2.18
N VAL A 116 2.99 -6.35 1.86
CA VAL A 116 2.15 -5.69 2.85
C VAL A 116 0.72 -6.21 2.77
N THR A 117 0.21 -6.73 3.88
CA THR A 117 -1.16 -7.28 3.98
C THR A 117 -1.99 -6.45 4.95
N PRO A 118 -3.01 -5.72 4.46
CA PRO A 118 -3.95 -5.06 5.35
C PRO A 118 -4.93 -6.07 5.97
N VAL A 119 -5.13 -5.99 7.27
CA VAL A 119 -6.05 -6.83 8.03
C VAL A 119 -6.94 -5.94 8.91
N MET A 120 -8.26 -6.08 8.82
CA MET A 120 -9.17 -5.33 9.70
C MET A 120 -9.20 -5.94 11.10
N LEU A 121 -9.52 -5.12 12.11
CA LEU A 121 -9.72 -5.57 13.49
C LEU A 121 -11.06 -6.32 13.64
N SER A 122 -11.11 -7.56 13.16
CA SER A 122 -12.22 -8.47 13.41
C SER A 122 -11.71 -9.92 13.40
N THR A 123 -12.35 -10.79 14.20
CA THR A 123 -12.01 -12.22 14.22
C THR A 123 -12.11 -12.85 12.83
N SER A 124 -13.13 -12.49 12.06
CA SER A 124 -13.32 -13.01 10.70
C SER A 124 -12.24 -12.54 9.72
N ASP A 125 -11.69 -11.34 9.92
CA ASP A 125 -10.60 -10.82 9.12
C ASP A 125 -9.26 -11.46 9.52
N PHE A 126 -9.08 -11.80 10.80
CA PHE A 126 -7.90 -12.52 11.26
C PHE A 126 -7.85 -13.93 10.67
N ASP A 127 -8.98 -14.63 10.58
CA ASP A 127 -9.03 -15.96 9.94
C ASP A 127 -8.63 -15.90 8.45
N VAL A 128 -8.96 -14.82 7.74
CA VAL A 128 -8.53 -14.64 6.35
C VAL A 128 -7.07 -14.16 6.26
N GLY A 129 -6.63 -13.30 7.18
CA GLY A 129 -5.24 -12.86 7.30
C GLY A 129 -4.29 -14.03 7.60
N ALA A 130 -4.73 -14.98 8.43
CA ALA A 130 -4.01 -16.22 8.72
C ALA A 130 -3.81 -17.05 7.45
N GLN A 131 -4.79 -17.12 6.55
CA GLN A 131 -4.60 -17.82 5.27
C GLN A 131 -3.55 -17.17 4.38
N THR A 132 -3.40 -15.84 4.41
CA THR A 132 -2.31 -15.14 3.70
C THR A 132 -0.97 -15.45 4.35
N SER A 133 -0.89 -15.42 5.67
CA SER A 133 0.34 -15.69 6.42
C SER A 133 0.79 -17.16 6.26
N ASP A 134 -0.14 -18.12 6.41
CA ASP A 134 0.10 -19.54 6.17
C ASP A 134 0.55 -19.83 4.73
N TRP A 135 -0.02 -19.10 3.77
CA TRP A 135 0.40 -19.20 2.37
C TRP A 135 1.85 -18.70 2.19
N PHE A 136 2.20 -17.60 2.84
CA PHE A 136 3.56 -17.07 2.79
C PHE A 136 4.58 -18.01 3.44
N GLU A 137 4.22 -18.63 4.58
CA GLU A 137 5.05 -19.68 5.20
C GLU A 137 5.21 -20.92 4.31
N LYS A 138 4.14 -21.32 3.59
CA LYS A 138 4.24 -22.39 2.58
C LYS A 138 5.09 -21.99 1.38
N LEU A 139 5.12 -20.72 0.99
CA LEU A 139 6.02 -20.22 -0.05
C LEU A 139 7.48 -20.36 0.40
N LYS A 140 7.80 -19.99 1.65
CA LYS A 140 9.14 -20.20 2.26
C LYS A 140 9.60 -21.65 2.19
N SER A 141 8.70 -22.61 2.42
CA SER A 141 9.07 -24.04 2.37
C SER A 141 9.30 -24.60 0.95
N ARG A 142 8.93 -23.85 -0.10
CA ARG A 142 8.96 -24.30 -1.50
C ARG A 142 10.06 -23.66 -2.34
N VAL A 143 10.69 -22.59 -1.86
CA VAL A 143 11.80 -21.92 -2.55
C VAL A 143 13.15 -22.47 -2.11
N ASP A 144 14.13 -22.45 -3.00
CA ASP A 144 15.48 -22.95 -2.73
C ASP A 144 16.23 -22.09 -1.70
N ASP A 145 16.03 -20.77 -1.75
CA ASP A 145 16.61 -19.82 -0.81
C ASP A 145 15.52 -19.00 -0.11
N PRO A 146 15.11 -19.37 1.11
CA PRO A 146 14.12 -18.58 1.86
C PRO A 146 14.58 -17.16 2.21
N SER A 147 15.88 -16.87 2.19
CA SER A 147 16.41 -15.52 2.46
C SER A 147 16.22 -14.56 1.28
N SER A 148 15.93 -15.10 0.09
CA SER A 148 15.57 -14.34 -1.12
C SER A 148 14.10 -13.92 -1.17
N LEU A 149 13.28 -14.36 -0.22
CA LEU A 149 11.87 -13.98 -0.16
C LEU A 149 11.65 -12.59 0.46
N PRO A 150 10.56 -11.90 0.08
CA PRO A 150 10.22 -10.61 0.65
C PRO A 150 10.02 -10.66 2.17
N ARG A 151 10.17 -9.53 2.83
CA ARG A 151 9.69 -9.36 4.21
C ARG A 151 8.17 -9.22 4.19
N HIS A 152 7.47 -10.00 5.01
CA HIS A 152 6.01 -9.92 5.13
C HIS A 152 5.61 -9.07 6.32
N HIS A 153 4.74 -8.10 6.06
CA HIS A 153 4.25 -7.12 7.01
C HIS A 153 2.72 -7.13 7.05
N VAL A 154 2.14 -7.07 8.24
CA VAL A 154 0.70 -6.87 8.43
C VAL A 154 0.42 -5.47 8.95
N VAL A 155 -0.48 -4.77 8.25
CA VAL A 155 -0.98 -3.45 8.66
C VAL A 155 -2.40 -3.62 9.18
N LEU A 156 -2.63 -3.32 10.46
CA LEU A 156 -3.98 -3.27 10.99
C LEU A 156 -4.72 -2.09 10.37
N ASN A 157 -5.79 -2.37 9.64
CA ASN A 157 -6.46 -1.43 8.76
C ASN A 157 -7.88 -1.10 9.22
N MET A 158 -8.34 0.10 8.87
CA MET A 158 -9.64 0.65 9.23
C MET A 158 -9.90 0.62 10.75
N VAL A 159 -8.85 0.83 11.55
CA VAL A 159 -8.94 0.88 13.02
C VAL A 159 -9.73 2.12 13.43
N ASP A 160 -10.77 1.95 14.25
CA ASP A 160 -11.60 3.08 14.65
C ASP A 160 -10.85 4.03 15.60
N PRO A 161 -10.91 5.36 15.39
CA PRO A 161 -10.23 6.35 16.26
C PRO A 161 -10.63 6.29 17.74
N LYS A 162 -11.81 5.75 18.02
CA LYS A 162 -12.32 5.55 19.38
C LYS A 162 -12.16 4.08 19.74
N THR A 163 -10.96 3.71 20.16
CA THR A 163 -10.63 2.33 20.54
C THR A 163 -11.35 1.92 21.82
N THR A 164 -11.84 0.70 21.84
CA THR A 164 -12.47 0.03 22.98
C THR A 164 -11.53 -0.99 23.61
N ARG A 165 -11.91 -1.55 24.76
CA ARG A 165 -11.18 -2.68 25.36
C ARG A 165 -11.18 -3.93 24.46
N ALA A 166 -12.23 -4.12 23.67
CA ALA A 166 -12.31 -5.24 22.72
C ALA A 166 -11.28 -5.04 21.58
N ASP A 167 -11.11 -3.81 21.11
CA ASP A 167 -10.10 -3.49 20.08
C ASP A 167 -8.68 -3.74 20.58
N ALA A 168 -8.39 -3.37 21.83
CA ALA A 168 -7.09 -3.65 22.45
C ALA A 168 -6.80 -5.16 22.50
N ALA A 169 -7.77 -5.97 22.91
CA ALA A 169 -7.62 -7.44 22.91
C ALA A 169 -7.41 -8.02 21.51
N LEU A 170 -8.09 -7.47 20.49
CA LEU A 170 -7.88 -7.87 19.09
C LEU A 170 -6.48 -7.47 18.57
N ILE A 171 -5.97 -6.30 18.96
CA ILE A 171 -4.61 -5.88 18.62
C ILE A 171 -3.57 -6.81 19.27
N GLU A 172 -3.74 -7.13 20.56
CA GLU A 172 -2.90 -8.10 21.27
C GLU A 172 -2.91 -9.47 20.59
N GLU A 173 -4.10 -9.96 20.20
CA GLU A 173 -4.22 -11.20 19.43
C GLU A 173 -3.46 -11.10 18.09
N ALA A 174 -3.66 -10.02 17.32
CA ALA A 174 -3.00 -9.85 16.04
C ALA A 174 -1.46 -9.86 16.15
N LEU A 175 -0.90 -9.22 17.17
CA LEU A 175 0.54 -9.20 17.45
C LEU A 175 1.13 -10.60 17.69
N THR A 176 0.32 -11.55 18.18
CA THR A 176 0.76 -12.95 18.36
C THR A 176 0.60 -13.80 17.11
N ARG A 177 -0.24 -13.39 16.17
CA ARG A 177 -0.62 -14.19 14.99
C ARG A 177 0.08 -13.74 13.70
N PHE A 178 0.49 -12.48 13.63
CA PHE A 178 0.98 -11.86 12.40
C PHE A 178 2.25 -11.02 12.64
N PRO A 179 3.08 -10.80 11.61
CA PRO A 179 4.16 -9.82 11.65
C PRO A 179 3.59 -8.39 11.54
N VAL A 180 2.87 -7.96 12.58
CA VAL A 180 2.21 -6.64 12.62
C VAL A 180 3.26 -5.54 12.77
N ILE A 181 3.18 -4.52 11.92
CA ILE A 181 4.00 -3.31 12.08
C ILE A 181 3.45 -2.42 13.21
N GLU A 182 4.30 -1.54 13.74
CA GLU A 182 3.93 -0.68 14.87
C GLU A 182 2.75 0.25 14.57
N THR A 183 2.77 0.92 13.41
CA THR A 183 1.72 1.88 13.06
C THR A 183 0.50 1.19 12.43
N VAL A 184 -0.68 1.55 12.92
CA VAL A 184 -1.97 1.12 12.38
C VAL A 184 -2.55 2.16 11.42
N MET A 185 -3.34 1.71 10.44
CA MET A 185 -4.06 2.59 9.50
C MET A 185 -5.48 2.84 10.00
N MET A 186 -5.76 4.09 10.42
CA MET A 186 -7.02 4.45 11.07
C MET A 186 -8.17 4.59 10.06
N ARG A 187 -9.41 4.36 10.48
CA ARG A 187 -10.60 4.66 9.67
C ARG A 187 -10.74 6.18 9.51
N ARG A 188 -10.45 6.69 8.32
CA ARG A 188 -10.53 8.13 8.00
C ARG A 188 -11.43 8.40 6.79
N ASN A 189 -12.27 9.42 6.89
CA ASN A 189 -13.05 9.91 5.74
C ASN A 189 -12.15 10.48 4.63
N THR A 190 -10.96 10.98 4.99
CA THR A 190 -9.93 11.45 4.04
C THR A 190 -9.62 10.43 2.96
N TYR A 191 -9.63 9.13 3.26
CA TYR A 191 -9.33 8.12 2.24
C TYR A 191 -10.38 8.02 1.13
N LYS A 192 -11.61 8.48 1.38
CA LYS A 192 -12.62 8.65 0.32
C LYS A 192 -12.29 9.83 -0.58
N GLU A 193 -11.82 10.94 -0.01
CA GLU A 193 -11.33 12.08 -0.79
C GLU A 193 -10.11 11.69 -1.61
N MET A 194 -9.17 10.94 -1.02
CA MET A 194 -8.00 10.40 -1.72
C MET A 194 -8.41 9.52 -2.91
N ASP A 195 -9.35 8.58 -2.71
CA ASP A 195 -9.88 7.73 -3.78
C ASP A 195 -10.57 8.53 -4.90
N GLN A 196 -11.30 9.59 -4.53
CA GLN A 196 -12.01 10.40 -5.51
C GLN A 196 -11.07 11.32 -6.30
N LYS A 197 -10.13 11.96 -5.61
CA LYS A 197 -9.43 13.14 -6.13
C LYS A 197 -7.95 12.92 -6.45
N GLY A 198 -7.18 12.23 -5.62
CA GLY A 198 -5.73 12.11 -5.82
C GLY A 198 -4.90 11.99 -4.54
N LEU A 199 -3.65 12.44 -4.60
CA LEU A 199 -2.63 12.20 -3.56
C LEU A 199 -2.91 12.98 -2.27
N LEU A 200 -2.62 12.39 -1.11
CA LEU A 200 -2.86 13.02 0.20
C LEU A 200 -2.11 14.34 0.37
N HIS A 201 -0.84 14.43 -0.03
CA HIS A 201 -0.07 15.67 0.10
C HIS A 201 -0.63 16.78 -0.80
N ALA A 202 -1.06 16.45 -2.02
CA ALA A 202 -1.68 17.41 -2.93
C ALA A 202 -3.01 17.92 -2.38
N LEU A 203 -3.83 17.01 -1.81
CA LEU A 203 -5.05 17.37 -1.10
C LEU A 203 -4.79 18.26 0.12
N ALA A 204 -3.70 18.02 0.86
CA ALA A 204 -3.32 18.85 2.00
C ALA A 204 -2.97 20.27 1.54
N LEU A 205 -2.16 20.41 0.47
CA LEU A 205 -1.82 21.70 -0.12
C LEU A 205 -3.05 22.45 -0.64
N GLU A 206 -3.94 21.76 -1.36
CA GLU A 206 -5.22 22.32 -1.84
C GLU A 206 -6.01 22.93 -0.67
N LYS A 207 -6.26 22.13 0.38
CA LYS A 207 -7.04 22.57 1.57
C LYS A 207 -6.36 23.68 2.36
N GLN A 208 -5.03 23.68 2.45
CA GLN A 208 -4.29 24.74 3.14
C GLN A 208 -4.48 26.09 2.43
N SER A 209 -4.58 26.07 1.11
CA SER A 209 -4.79 27.24 0.27
C SER A 209 -6.26 27.62 0.04
N ASP A 210 -7.21 26.91 0.69
CA ASP A 210 -8.64 27.10 0.44
C ASP A 210 -9.07 28.57 0.68
N PRO A 211 -9.79 29.20 -0.28
CA PRO A 211 -10.25 30.58 -0.12
C PRO A 211 -11.24 30.74 1.02
N ASN A 212 -11.96 29.68 1.43
CA ASN A 212 -12.85 29.68 2.57
C ASN A 212 -12.06 29.32 3.86
N PRO A 213 -11.87 30.27 4.81
CA PRO A 213 -11.11 30.01 6.03
C PRO A 213 -11.72 28.91 6.91
N LEU A 214 -13.02 28.64 6.79
CA LEU A 214 -13.69 27.55 7.54
C LEU A 214 -13.27 26.17 7.05
N MET A 215 -12.79 26.04 5.81
CA MET A 215 -12.35 24.77 5.25
C MET A 215 -10.90 24.44 5.59
N ARG A 216 -10.05 25.45 5.84
CA ARG A 216 -8.62 25.26 6.13
C ARG A 216 -8.34 24.32 7.31
N PRO A 217 -9.07 24.36 8.45
CA PRO A 217 -8.85 23.43 9.56
C PRO A 217 -9.01 21.95 9.17
N HIS A 218 -9.77 21.64 8.12
CA HIS A 218 -9.96 20.27 7.64
C HIS A 218 -8.67 19.67 7.04
N VAL A 219 -7.66 20.49 6.72
CA VAL A 219 -6.33 20.03 6.29
C VAL A 219 -5.69 19.09 7.32
N ARG A 220 -5.98 19.30 8.62
CA ARG A 220 -5.45 18.49 9.71
C ARG A 220 -5.74 17.00 9.51
N HIS A 221 -6.95 16.65 9.08
CA HIS A 221 -7.32 15.25 8.86
C HIS A 221 -6.61 14.60 7.67
N VAL A 222 -6.11 15.42 6.74
CA VAL A 222 -5.30 14.95 5.60
C VAL A 222 -3.85 14.78 6.01
N VAL A 223 -3.32 15.74 6.77
CA VAL A 223 -1.96 15.67 7.33
C VAL A 223 -1.82 14.45 8.24
N GLU A 224 -2.74 14.24 9.17
CA GLU A 224 -2.71 13.06 10.05
C GLU A 224 -2.76 11.74 9.25
N ALA A 225 -3.53 11.69 8.15
CA ALA A 225 -3.59 10.49 7.30
C ALA A 225 -2.29 10.25 6.52
N LEU A 226 -1.60 11.33 6.13
CA LEU A 226 -0.30 11.29 5.45
C LEU A 226 0.83 10.92 6.41
N GLU A 227 0.79 11.44 7.65
CA GLU A 227 1.72 11.08 8.72
C GLU A 227 1.63 9.58 9.03
N GLU A 228 0.41 9.06 9.26
CA GLU A 228 0.19 7.61 9.45
C GLU A 228 0.75 6.78 8.27
N ALA A 229 0.47 7.19 7.03
CA ALA A 229 0.99 6.49 5.85
C ALA A 229 2.51 6.55 5.75
N THR A 230 3.12 7.65 6.21
CA THR A 230 4.57 7.84 6.25
C THR A 230 5.20 6.93 7.29
N ASP A 231 4.61 6.86 8.49
CA ASP A 231 5.08 5.98 9.55
C ASP A 231 4.96 4.51 9.17
N ILE A 232 3.85 4.11 8.54
CA ILE A 232 3.66 2.76 7.99
C ILE A 232 4.75 2.44 6.96
N LEU A 233 5.01 3.33 6.01
CA LEU A 233 6.05 3.13 5.01
C LEU A 233 7.43 3.01 5.67
N ASN A 234 7.74 3.85 6.64
CA ASN A 234 9.00 3.80 7.37
C ASN A 234 9.16 2.50 8.17
N ASN A 235 8.09 2.01 8.83
CA ASN A 235 8.12 0.73 9.52
C ASN A 235 8.42 -0.43 8.56
N ILE A 236 7.80 -0.44 7.37
CA ILE A 236 8.03 -1.46 6.33
C ILE A 236 9.51 -1.49 5.90
N LEU A 237 10.13 -0.32 5.74
CA LEU A 237 11.51 -0.18 5.27
C LEU A 237 12.57 -0.42 6.37
N ALA A 238 12.21 -0.26 7.63
CA ALA A 238 13.11 -0.43 8.77
C ALA A 238 13.19 -1.89 9.26
N ALA A 239 12.14 -2.67 9.03
CA ALA A 239 12.00 -4.06 9.47
C ALA A 239 12.73 -5.01 8.54
#